data_AF-A0A2S9QS57-F1
#
_entry.id   AF-A0A2S9QS57-F1
#
_cell.length_a   1.000
_cell.length_b   1.000
_cell.length_c   1.000
_cell.angle_alpha   90.00
_cell.angle_beta   90.00
_cell.angle_gamma   90.00
#
_symmetry.space_group_name_H-M   'P 1'
#
loop_
_entity.id
_entity.type
_entity.pdbx_description
1 polymer ?
#
loop_
_entity_poly.entity_id
_entity_poly.type
_entity_poly.pdbx_seq_one_letter_code
_entity_poly.pdbx_strand_id
1 'polypeptide(L)' 'MDTSGFQRLPHAVQQLVLDGLDNEVQAGLERLEESKKAGSLGAEQTASLEGDIRRAAELRGRFSPA' A
#
# COMPACT_ATOMS: atom_id res chain seq x y z
N MET A 1 -3.55 -16.59 -3.14
CA MET A 1 -3.14 -15.98 -4.41
C MET A 1 -1.75 -16.49 -4.74
N ASP A 2 -1.49 -16.80 -6.01
CA ASP A 2 -0.21 -17.33 -6.48
C ASP A 2 0.78 -16.17 -6.71
N THR A 3 1.88 -16.11 -5.96
CA THR A 3 2.93 -15.08 -6.09
C THR A 3 4.05 -15.52 -7.04
N SER A 4 3.93 -16.68 -7.69
CA SER A 4 4.95 -17.23 -8.58
C SER A 4 5.19 -16.33 -9.80
N GLY A 5 4.16 -15.60 -10.25
CA GLY A 5 4.29 -14.60 -11.31
C GLY A 5 5.22 -13.45 -10.92
N PHE A 6 5.16 -13.01 -9.67
CA PHE A 6 6.01 -11.95 -9.13
C PHE A 6 7.47 -12.42 -8.93
N GLN A 7 7.65 -13.63 -8.40
CA GLN A 7 8.98 -14.21 -8.17
C GLN A 7 9.77 -14.51 -9.45
N ARG A 8 9.07 -14.65 -10.59
CA ARG A 8 9.69 -14.84 -11.92
C ARG A 8 10.18 -13.53 -12.55
N LEU A 9 9.78 -12.38 -12.03
CA LEU A 9 10.23 -11.09 -12.53
C LEU A 9 11.70 -10.85 -12.19
N PRO A 10 12.45 -10.06 -12.98
CA PRO A 10 13.79 -9.63 -12.61
C PRO A 10 13.80 -8.94 -11.25
N HIS A 11 14.86 -9.12 -10.46
CA HIS A 11 14.95 -8.56 -9.11
C HIS A 11 14.74 -7.04 -9.05
N ALA A 12 15.22 -6.32 -10.07
CA ALA A 12 14.97 -4.88 -10.21
C ALA A 12 13.49 -4.53 -10.34
N VAL A 13 12.69 -5.36 -11.02
CA VAL A 13 11.24 -5.17 -11.17
C VAL A 13 10.52 -5.55 -9.87
N GLN A 14 10.98 -6.61 -9.18
CA GLN A 14 10.45 -6.97 -7.87
C GLN A 14 10.64 -5.83 -6.87
N GLN A 15 11.86 -5.28 -6.80
CA GLN A 15 12.17 -4.13 -5.95
C GLN A 15 11.33 -2.91 -6.33
N LEU A 16 11.21 -2.58 -7.63
CA LEU A 16 10.37 -1.46 -8.08
C LEU A 16 8.91 -1.58 -7.63
N VAL A 17 8.35 -2.79 -7.68
CA VAL A 17 6.97 -3.03 -7.22
C VAL A 17 6.87 -2.94 -5.69
N LEU A 18 7.84 -3.46 -4.95
CA LEU A 18 7.88 -3.34 -3.49
C LEU A 18 7.99 -1.87 -3.06
N ASP A 19 8.90 -1.11 -3.69
CA ASP A 19 9.08 0.33 -3.48
C ASP A 19 7.82 1.12 -3.86
N GLY A 20 7.13 0.72 -4.93
CA GLY A 20 5.85 1.30 -5.33
C GLY A 20 4.77 1.07 -4.29
N LEU A 21 4.63 -0.15 -3.79
CA LEU A 21 3.69 -0.50 -2.71
C LEU A 21 4.01 0.25 -1.41
N ASP A 22 5.29 0.40 -1.07
CA ASP A 22 5.73 1.16 0.10
C ASP A 22 5.41 2.65 -0.01
N ASN A 23 5.68 3.26 -1.16
CA ASN A 23 5.31 4.65 -1.42
C ASN A 23 3.79 4.85 -1.38
N GLU A 24 3.02 3.90 -1.90
CA GLU A 24 1.55 3.99 -1.91
C GLU A 24 0.96 3.88 -0.49
N VAL A 25 1.52 3.00 0.34
CA VAL A 25 1.19 2.91 1.77
C VAL A 25 1.53 4.22 2.48
N GLN A 26 2.73 4.75 2.27
CA GLN A 26 3.17 5.99 2.93
C GLN A 26 2.32 7.19 2.49
N ALA A 27 2.09 7.35 1.19
CA ALA A 27 1.27 8.44 0.66
C ALA A 27 -0.21 8.33 1.09
N GLY A 28 -0.73 7.11 1.27
CA GLY A 28 -2.05 6.88 1.84
C GLY A 28 -2.12 7.30 3.31
N LEU A 29 -1.13 6.94 4.11
CA LEU A 29 -1.02 7.32 5.52
C LEU A 29 -0.89 8.85 5.68
N GLU A 30 -0.07 9.50 4.86
CA GLU A 30 0.08 10.96 4.85
C GLU A 30 -1.25 11.64 4.53
N ARG A 31 -1.95 11.21 3.47
CA ARG A 31 -3.28 11.74 3.13
C ARG A 31 -4.30 11.52 4.25
N LEU A 32 -4.27 10.37 4.92
CA LEU A 32 -5.14 10.07 6.05
C LEU A 32 -4.88 11.04 7.21
N GLU A 33 -3.61 11.27 7.54
CA GLU A 33 -3.18 12.19 8.59
C GLU A 33 -3.53 13.64 8.27
N GLU A 34 -3.23 14.11 7.05
CA GLU A 34 -3.59 15.45 6.57
C GLU A 34 -5.11 15.66 6.63
N SER A 35 -5.88 14.65 6.23
CA SER A 35 -7.33 14.70 6.22
C SER A 35 -7.95 14.69 7.62
N LYS A 36 -7.38 13.90 8.54
CA LYS A 36 -7.75 13.90 9.96
C LYS A 36 -7.48 15.27 10.58
N LYS A 37 -6.34 15.90 10.26
CA LYS A 37 -5.99 17.25 10.74
C LYS A 37 -6.88 18.33 10.15
N ALA A 38 -7.23 18.22 8.87
CA ALA A 38 -8.12 19.15 8.19
C ALA A 38 -9.60 18.99 8.58
N GLY A 39 -9.97 17.90 9.25
CA GLY A 39 -11.36 17.55 9.54
C GLY A 39 -12.22 17.37 8.28
N SER A 40 -11.58 17.13 7.13
CA SER A 40 -12.17 17.34 5.80
C SER A 40 -12.70 16.07 5.13
N LEU A 41 -12.35 14.88 5.62
CA LEU A 41 -12.86 13.61 5.08
C LEU A 41 -14.00 13.07 5.93
N GLY A 42 -15.06 12.62 5.26
CA GLY A 42 -16.11 11.83 5.89
C GLY A 42 -15.60 10.46 6.35
N ALA A 43 -16.33 9.82 7.28
CA ALA A 43 -15.99 8.50 7.81
C ALA A 43 -15.83 7.43 6.71
N GLU A 44 -16.62 7.53 5.64
CA GLU A 44 -16.57 6.61 4.50
C GLU A 44 -15.27 6.73 3.69
N GLN A 45 -14.82 7.96 3.42
CA GLN A 45 -13.58 8.22 2.68
C GLN A 45 -12.34 7.84 3.49
N THR A 46 -12.40 8.07 4.81
CA THR A 46 -11.38 7.61 5.75
C THR A 46 -11.29 6.08 5.74
N ALA A 47 -12.42 5.38 5.80
CA ALA A 47 -12.47 3.93 5.77
C ALA A 47 -11.98 3.35 4.42
N SER A 48 -12.28 4.01 3.29
CA SER A 48 -11.73 3.64 1.99
C SER A 48 -10.20 3.75 1.95
N LEU A 49 -9.65 4.89 2.40
CA LEU A 49 -8.20 5.09 2.48
C LEU A 49 -7.52 4.06 3.40
N GLU A 50 -8.08 3.79 4.57
CA GLU A 50 -7.55 2.75 5.47
C GLU A 50 -7.62 1.35 4.85
N GLY A 51 -8.67 1.06 4.08
CA GLY A 51 -8.82 -0.18 3.33
C GLY A 51 -7.75 -0.33 2.23
N ASP A 52 -7.46 0.75 1.50
CA ASP A 52 -6.44 0.77 0.46
C ASP A 52 -5.04 0.57 1.04
N ILE A 53 -4.72 1.29 2.12
CA ILE A 53 -3.45 1.15 2.85
C ILE A 53 -3.28 -0.29 3.34
N ARG A 54 -4.32 -0.87 3.93
CA ARG A 54 -4.28 -2.25 4.44
C ARG A 54 -4.06 -3.26 3.30
N ARG A 55 -4.70 -3.07 2.15
CA ARG A 55 -4.51 -3.94 0.97
C ARG A 55 -3.09 -3.83 0.41
N ALA A 56 -2.54 -2.62 0.29
CA ALA A 56 -1.17 -2.42 -0.18
C ALA A 56 -0.14 -3.02 0.78
N ALA A 57 -0.32 -2.84 2.10
CA ALA A 57 0.52 -3.46 3.12
C ALA A 57 0.44 -5.00 3.11
N GLU A 58 -0.76 -5.56 2.92
CA GLU A 58 -0.96 -7.01 2.80
C GLU A 58 -0.28 -7.57 1.55
N LEU A 59 -0.35 -6.86 0.42
CA LEU A 59 0.35 -7.23 -0.82
C LEU A 59 1.86 -7.21 -0.62
N ARG A 60 2.41 -6.15 -0.01
CA ARG A 60 3.84 -6.06 0.30
C ARG A 60 4.31 -7.23 1.16
N GLY A 61 3.59 -7.53 2.25
CA GLY A 61 3.93 -8.64 3.15
C GLY A 61 3.85 -10.02 2.49
N ARG A 62 3.04 -10.18 1.44
CA ARG A 62 2.96 -11.42 0.65
C ARG A 62 4.06 -11.54 -0.39
N PHE A 63 4.49 -10.43 -1.00
CA PHE A 63 5.54 -10.41 -2.00
C PHE A 63 6.95 -10.48 -1.40
N SER A 64 7.12 -9.99 -0.17
CA SER A 64 8.34 -10.11 0.60
C SER A 64 8.03 -10.57 2.03
N PRO A 65 7.70 -11.85 2.24
CA PRO A 65 7.66 -12.40 3.59
C PRO A 65 9.08 -12.31 4.17
N ALA A 66 9.21 -11.61 5.29
CA ALA A 66 10.47 -11.47 6.02
C ALA A 66 11.03 -12.82 6.46
#